data_AF-A0A516WWI4-F1
#
_entry.id   AF-A0A516WWI4-F1
#
_cell.length_a   1.000
_cell.length_b   1.000
_cell.length_c   1.000
_cell.angle_alpha   90.00
_cell.angle_beta   90.00
_cell.angle_gamma   90.00
#
_symmetry.space_group_name_H-M   'P 1'
#
loop_
_entity.id
_entity.type
_entity.pdbx_description
1 polymer ?
#
loop_
_entity_poly.entity_id
_entity_poly.type
_entity_poly.pdbx_seq_one_letter_code
_entity_poly.pdbx_strand_id
1 'polypeptide(L)'
;MSGSPPRVLLTIGDPNGIGPELAVKAVMAAQEHPAFNPVLVGDRCVVEPLARWAGMTVRETADGLATPMTDVVDLLPVHSLPAGAFAPGRVTAEAGKATVAYLERAVRCLQGGGACGIVACPHSETAVNAAGISFDGYPSLLAELVGARPDQVFLMLIGAGLRIVHATLHESLRDALRRLTPELVHGAARAAVETLQAQGIPSPRIGVFGINPHAGEGGLFGDEDLRVTAPAVERLRAAGIDASGPVGADLMLADSGFDAFVAMYHDQGHIPVKLLAGRSAAAMTIGAGVRFSSVGHGAGFDIAGTGTADPDAVVGALRLVGAAETHMSAPGTFGATS
;
A
#
# COMPACT_ATOMS: atom_id res chain seq x y z
N MET A 1 -9.01 -17.31 18.00
CA MET A 1 -9.88 -16.26 18.57
C MET A 1 -10.36 -15.42 17.40
N SER A 2 -11.66 -15.44 17.07
CA SER A 2 -12.18 -14.59 15.98
C SER A 2 -12.29 -13.15 16.48
N GLY A 3 -11.18 -12.41 16.39
CA GLY A 3 -11.18 -10.97 16.60
C GLY A 3 -12.10 -10.27 15.60
N SER A 4 -12.54 -9.06 15.93
CA SER A 4 -13.22 -8.18 14.96
C SER A 4 -12.33 -8.01 13.72
N PRO A 5 -12.90 -8.00 12.50
CA PRO A 5 -12.11 -7.85 11.29
C PRO A 5 -11.25 -6.57 11.36
N PRO A 6 -10.02 -6.61 10.83
CA PRO A 6 -9.09 -5.50 10.88
C PRO A 6 -9.68 -4.28 10.18
N ARG A 7 -9.63 -3.15 10.87
CA ARG A 7 -10.20 -1.91 10.40
C ARG A 7 -9.24 -1.18 9.47
N VAL A 8 -9.70 -0.84 8.26
CA VAL A 8 -8.90 -0.13 7.25
C VAL A 8 -9.60 1.19 6.91
N LEU A 9 -8.86 2.29 6.93
CA LEU A 9 -9.39 3.58 6.49
C LEU A 9 -9.39 3.62 4.96
N LEU A 10 -10.54 3.92 4.36
CA LEU A 10 -10.72 3.95 2.91
C LEU A 10 -11.05 5.36 2.45
N THR A 11 -10.06 6.12 1.97
CA THR A 11 -10.32 7.46 1.43
C THR A 11 -11.04 7.34 0.10
N ILE A 12 -12.12 8.10 -0.10
CA ILE A 12 -12.95 8.00 -1.32
C ILE A 12 -12.27 8.54 -2.59
N GLY A 13 -11.07 9.14 -2.47
CA GLY A 13 -10.28 9.62 -3.61
C GLY A 13 -10.80 10.95 -4.16
N ASP A 14 -10.79 11.11 -5.48
CA ASP A 14 -11.46 12.24 -6.14
C ASP A 14 -12.98 12.08 -6.00
N PRO A 15 -13.68 13.00 -5.31
CA PRO A 15 -15.11 12.89 -5.06
C PRO A 15 -15.95 12.96 -6.34
N ASN A 16 -15.44 13.52 -7.43
CA ASN A 16 -16.13 13.60 -8.71
C ASN A 16 -15.74 12.45 -9.66
N GLY A 17 -14.81 11.58 -9.26
CA GLY A 17 -14.44 10.37 -9.99
C GLY A 17 -15.27 9.14 -9.60
N ILE A 18 -14.79 7.96 -9.97
CA ILE A 18 -15.37 6.67 -9.59
C ILE A 18 -15.05 6.25 -8.15
N GLY A 19 -14.08 6.90 -7.50
CA GLY A 19 -13.59 6.51 -6.18
C GLY A 19 -14.69 6.34 -5.11
N PRO A 20 -15.67 7.25 -5.00
CA PRO A 20 -16.79 7.08 -4.07
C PRO A 20 -17.66 5.85 -4.35
N GLU A 21 -17.93 5.56 -5.63
CA GLU A 21 -18.71 4.39 -6.03
C GLU A 21 -17.97 3.08 -5.67
N LEU A 22 -16.68 3.03 -5.98
CA LEU A 22 -15.80 1.92 -5.62
C LEU A 22 -15.74 1.72 -4.11
N ALA A 23 -15.68 2.81 -3.35
CA ALA A 23 -15.60 2.76 -1.89
C ALA A 23 -16.87 2.17 -1.28
N VAL A 24 -18.06 2.59 -1.72
CA VAL A 24 -19.33 2.04 -1.26
C VAL A 24 -19.48 0.56 -1.64
N LYS A 25 -19.14 0.19 -2.88
CA LYS A 25 -19.12 -1.22 -3.32
C LYS A 25 -18.14 -2.07 -2.51
N ALA A 26 -17.00 -1.52 -2.11
CA ALA A 26 -16.04 -2.21 -1.25
C ALA A 26 -16.60 -2.44 0.17
N VAL A 27 -17.43 -1.52 0.71
CA VAL A 27 -18.17 -1.75 1.96
C VAL A 27 -19.15 -2.91 1.80
N MET A 28 -19.91 -2.95 0.70
CA MET A 28 -20.85 -4.06 0.41
C MET A 28 -20.11 -5.41 0.41
N ALA A 29 -19.01 -5.50 -0.33
CA ALA A 29 -18.19 -6.71 -0.40
C ALA A 29 -17.64 -7.13 0.98
N ALA A 30 -17.29 -6.17 1.83
CA ALA A 30 -16.82 -6.43 3.20
C ALA A 30 -17.93 -6.93 4.12
N GLN A 31 -19.18 -6.47 3.95
CA GLN A 31 -20.33 -6.96 4.71
C GLN A 31 -20.74 -8.37 4.30
N GLU A 32 -20.58 -8.73 3.02
CA GLU A 32 -20.80 -10.10 2.51
C GLU A 32 -19.69 -11.06 2.98
N HIS A 33 -18.45 -10.57 3.01
CA HIS A 33 -17.26 -11.36 3.35
C HIS A 33 -16.34 -10.58 4.31
N PRO A 34 -16.55 -10.70 5.64
CA PRO A 34 -15.93 -9.83 6.65
C PRO A 34 -14.47 -10.21 6.95
N ALA A 35 -13.59 -10.08 5.96
CA ALA A 35 -12.15 -10.22 6.09
C ALA A 35 -11.46 -8.93 6.58
N PHE A 36 -12.11 -7.78 6.40
CA PHE A 36 -11.66 -6.45 6.80
C PHE A 36 -12.90 -5.58 7.07
N ASN A 37 -12.71 -4.47 7.79
CA ASN A 37 -13.77 -3.49 8.07
C ASN A 37 -13.37 -2.12 7.50
N PRO A 38 -13.84 -1.75 6.30
CA PRO A 38 -13.52 -0.46 5.69
C PRO A 38 -14.32 0.67 6.36
N VAL A 39 -13.64 1.72 6.80
CA VAL A 39 -14.25 2.97 7.26
C VAL A 39 -13.97 4.03 6.22
N LEU A 40 -15.02 4.58 5.61
CA LEU A 40 -14.85 5.56 4.56
C LEU A 40 -14.33 6.87 5.14
N VAL A 41 -13.41 7.53 4.45
CA VAL A 41 -12.93 8.87 4.79
C VAL A 41 -13.26 9.79 3.63
N GLY A 42 -14.13 10.77 3.88
CA GLY A 42 -14.64 11.65 2.84
C GLY A 42 -15.78 12.54 3.32
N ASP A 43 -16.52 13.08 2.35
CA ASP A 43 -17.65 13.96 2.62
C ASP A 43 -19.00 13.25 2.50
N ARG A 44 -19.87 13.49 3.48
CA ARG A 44 -21.21 12.89 3.53
C ARG A 44 -22.04 13.21 2.29
N CYS A 45 -21.92 14.42 1.74
CA CYS A 45 -22.65 14.82 0.54
C CYS A 45 -22.33 13.94 -0.69
N VAL A 46 -21.15 13.32 -0.71
CA VAL A 46 -20.68 12.42 -1.77
C VAL A 46 -21.09 10.97 -1.49
N VAL A 47 -20.93 10.52 -0.24
CA VAL A 47 -21.18 9.12 0.15
C VAL A 47 -22.67 8.80 0.31
N GLU A 48 -23.47 9.71 0.86
CA GLU A 48 -24.89 9.47 1.19
C GLU A 48 -25.74 9.03 -0.02
N PRO A 49 -25.66 9.66 -1.21
CA PRO A 49 -26.44 9.21 -2.36
C PRO A 49 -26.08 7.78 -2.80
N LEU A 50 -24.80 7.43 -2.74
CA LEU A 50 -24.28 6.11 -3.15
C LEU A 50 -24.61 5.03 -2.13
N ALA A 51 -24.51 5.34 -0.83
CA ALA A 51 -24.95 4.44 0.24
C ALA A 51 -26.45 4.11 0.10
N ARG A 52 -27.29 5.12 -0.16
CA ARG A 52 -28.73 4.91 -0.41
C ARG A 52 -29.00 4.06 -1.64
N TRP A 53 -28.26 4.27 -2.73
CA TRP A 53 -28.34 3.41 -3.93
C TRP A 53 -28.02 1.95 -3.60
N ALA A 54 -27.05 1.72 -2.71
CA ALA A 54 -26.67 0.40 -2.24
C ALA A 54 -27.60 -0.18 -1.14
N GLY A 55 -28.68 0.51 -0.77
CA GLY A 55 -29.58 0.08 0.31
C GLY A 55 -29.03 0.27 1.72
N MET A 56 -27.97 1.07 1.88
CA MET A 56 -27.30 1.32 3.16
C MET A 56 -27.56 2.73 3.70
N THR A 57 -27.33 2.91 5.01
CA THR A 57 -27.36 4.21 5.69
C THR A 57 -25.96 4.67 6.08
N VAL A 58 -25.73 5.99 6.15
CA VAL A 58 -24.42 6.53 6.57
C VAL A 58 -24.45 6.90 8.06
N ARG A 59 -23.52 6.32 8.82
CA ARG A 59 -23.23 6.68 10.21
C ARG A 59 -21.89 7.39 10.28
N GLU A 60 -21.89 8.60 10.83
CA GLU A 60 -20.64 9.31 11.08
C GLU A 60 -19.97 8.80 12.36
N THR A 61 -18.65 8.69 12.33
CA THR A 61 -17.80 8.32 13.46
C THR A 61 -16.69 9.36 13.63
N ALA A 62 -16.39 9.72 14.88
CA ALA A 62 -15.39 10.74 15.19
C ALA A 62 -13.94 10.23 15.06
N ASP A 63 -13.73 8.95 15.31
CA ASP A 63 -12.43 8.28 15.43
C ASP A 63 -12.29 7.05 14.50
N GLY A 64 -13.34 6.73 13.73
CA GLY A 64 -13.37 5.54 12.90
C GLY A 64 -13.58 4.24 13.68
N LEU A 65 -13.69 4.27 15.01
CA LEU A 65 -13.61 3.07 15.85
C LEU A 65 -14.96 2.39 16.11
N ALA A 66 -16.00 2.82 15.39
CA ALA A 66 -17.33 2.25 15.54
C ALA A 66 -17.35 0.74 15.22
N THR A 67 -18.19 0.00 15.96
CA THR A 67 -18.43 -1.42 15.71
C THR A 67 -19.17 -1.58 14.38
N PRO A 68 -18.68 -2.41 13.44
CA PRO A 68 -19.33 -2.60 12.15
C PRO A 68 -20.79 -3.05 12.30
N MET A 69 -21.66 -2.54 11.43
CA MET A 69 -23.08 -2.89 11.36
C MET A 69 -23.47 -3.20 9.91
N THR A 70 -24.34 -4.20 9.74
CA THR A 70 -24.95 -4.51 8.43
C THR A 70 -25.78 -3.33 7.94
N ASP A 71 -25.77 -3.10 6.62
CA ASP A 71 -26.48 -2.03 5.94
C ASP A 71 -26.10 -0.61 6.42
N VAL A 72 -24.92 -0.47 7.03
CA VAL A 72 -24.36 0.80 7.50
C VAL A 72 -22.97 1.04 6.90
N VAL A 73 -22.78 2.22 6.34
CA VAL A 73 -21.48 2.77 5.95
C VAL A 73 -20.96 3.64 7.09
N ASP A 74 -19.87 3.22 7.72
CA ASP A 74 -19.14 4.07 8.67
C ASP A 74 -18.32 5.11 7.91
N LEU A 75 -18.55 6.37 8.23
CA LEU A 75 -17.90 7.53 7.60
C LEU A 75 -17.14 8.34 8.65
N LEU A 76 -15.87 8.56 8.41
CA LEU A 76 -15.06 9.58 9.06
C LEU A 76 -15.22 10.89 8.25
N PRO A 77 -16.03 11.86 8.70
CA PRO A 77 -16.35 13.05 7.92
C PRO A 77 -15.17 14.02 7.88
N VAL A 78 -15.01 14.72 6.74
CA VAL A 78 -13.91 15.69 6.52
C VAL A 78 -14.43 17.12 6.36
N HIS A 79 -15.61 17.29 5.78
CA HIS A 79 -16.26 18.55 5.44
C HIS A 79 -15.42 19.47 4.52
N SER A 80 -14.75 18.91 3.52
CA SER A 80 -13.87 19.67 2.62
C SER A 80 -14.55 20.13 1.32
N LEU A 81 -15.45 19.31 0.77
CA LEU A 81 -16.21 19.58 -0.45
C LEU A 81 -17.59 20.14 -0.09
N PRO A 82 -17.90 21.40 -0.46
CA PRO A 82 -19.25 21.93 -0.32
C PRO A 82 -20.25 21.08 -1.11
N ALA A 83 -21.44 20.83 -0.56
CA ALA A 83 -22.44 19.98 -1.22
C ALA A 83 -22.82 20.47 -2.64
N GLY A 84 -22.84 21.78 -2.87
CA GLY A 84 -23.11 22.37 -4.20
C GLY A 84 -21.96 22.24 -5.21
N ALA A 85 -20.77 21.81 -4.75
CA ALA A 85 -19.59 21.58 -5.60
C ALA A 85 -19.43 20.10 -6.00
N PHE A 86 -20.23 19.19 -5.43
CA PHE A 86 -20.24 17.78 -5.85
C PHE A 86 -20.78 17.66 -7.28
N ALA A 87 -19.92 17.25 -8.20
CA ALA A 87 -20.20 17.23 -9.63
C ALA A 87 -19.53 16.02 -10.30
N PRO A 88 -20.13 14.81 -10.17
CA PRO A 88 -19.63 13.60 -10.82
C PRO A 88 -19.26 13.82 -12.29
N GLY A 89 -18.10 13.29 -12.68
CA GLY A 89 -17.55 13.37 -14.03
C GLY A 89 -16.87 14.69 -14.38
N ARG A 90 -16.72 15.62 -13.43
CA ARG A 90 -16.03 16.90 -13.65
C ARG A 90 -14.77 17.02 -12.80
N VAL A 91 -13.66 17.35 -13.47
CA VAL A 91 -12.43 17.79 -12.82
C VAL A 91 -12.67 19.19 -12.22
N THR A 92 -12.49 19.34 -10.91
CA THR A 92 -12.66 20.62 -10.20
C THR A 92 -11.56 20.83 -9.16
N ALA A 93 -11.22 22.08 -8.87
CA ALA A 93 -10.22 22.41 -7.86
C ALA A 93 -10.70 22.02 -6.44
N GLU A 94 -11.99 22.16 -6.17
CA GLU A 94 -12.62 21.78 -4.90
C GLU A 94 -12.49 20.28 -4.64
N ALA A 95 -12.69 19.45 -5.67
CA ALA A 95 -12.48 18.00 -5.60
C ALA A 95 -11.02 17.65 -5.29
N GLY A 96 -10.06 18.31 -5.97
CA GLY A 96 -8.64 18.12 -5.72
C GLY A 96 -8.23 18.46 -4.29
N LYS A 97 -8.69 19.61 -3.78
CA LYS A 97 -8.48 20.00 -2.37
C LYS A 97 -9.07 18.97 -1.41
N ALA A 98 -10.27 18.46 -1.71
CA ALA A 98 -10.93 17.47 -0.87
C ALA A 98 -10.15 16.14 -0.83
N THR A 99 -9.62 15.66 -1.96
CA THR A 99 -8.79 14.44 -2.00
C THR A 99 -7.60 14.49 -1.05
N VAL A 100 -6.87 15.62 -1.02
CA VAL A 100 -5.75 15.82 -0.10
C VAL A 100 -6.23 15.81 1.35
N ALA A 101 -7.30 16.55 1.65
CA ALA A 101 -7.88 16.62 2.99
C ALA A 101 -8.39 15.26 3.49
N TYR A 102 -8.88 14.39 2.60
CA TYR A 102 -9.31 13.04 2.93
C TYR A 102 -8.13 12.18 3.40
N LEU A 103 -7.00 12.24 2.68
CA LEU A 103 -5.80 11.51 3.09
C LEU A 103 -5.22 12.06 4.39
N GLU A 104 -5.16 13.39 4.55
CA GLU A 104 -4.75 14.04 5.80
C GLU A 104 -5.58 13.59 7.00
N ARG A 105 -6.91 13.48 6.82
CA ARG A 105 -7.79 12.99 7.87
C ARG A 105 -7.54 11.52 8.18
N ALA A 106 -7.33 10.70 7.15
CA ALA A 106 -7.03 9.27 7.33
C ALA A 106 -5.69 9.05 8.05
N VAL A 107 -4.63 9.78 7.70
CA VAL A 107 -3.32 9.70 8.35
C VAL A 107 -3.42 10.09 9.83
N ARG A 108 -4.08 11.21 10.15
CA ARG A 108 -4.29 11.64 11.55
C ARG A 108 -5.07 10.59 12.36
N CYS A 109 -6.08 9.98 11.75
CA CYS A 109 -6.86 8.92 12.38
C CYS A 109 -6.01 7.67 12.62
N LEU A 110 -5.21 7.26 11.64
CA LEU A 110 -4.30 6.11 11.76
C LEU A 110 -3.28 6.32 12.89
N GLN A 111 -2.70 7.52 12.99
CA GLN A 111 -1.77 7.88 14.07
C GLN A 111 -2.43 7.89 15.46
N GLY A 112 -3.74 8.14 15.53
CA GLY A 112 -4.54 8.00 16.75
C GLY A 112 -4.79 6.56 17.18
N GLY A 113 -4.47 5.58 16.34
CA GLY A 113 -4.64 4.15 16.58
C GLY A 113 -6.02 3.60 16.18
N GLY A 114 -6.18 2.28 16.27
CA GLY A 114 -7.46 1.59 16.07
C GLY A 114 -7.88 1.33 14.61
N ALA A 115 -7.09 1.79 13.64
CA ALA A 115 -7.05 1.28 12.27
C ALA A 115 -5.69 0.60 11.99
N CYS A 116 -5.68 -0.37 11.08
CA CYS A 116 -4.48 -1.12 10.72
C CYS A 116 -3.72 -0.50 9.53
N GLY A 117 -4.39 0.30 8.70
CA GLY A 117 -3.78 0.98 7.56
C GLY A 117 -4.78 1.81 6.76
N ILE A 118 -4.33 2.31 5.61
CA ILE A 118 -5.09 3.16 4.72
C ILE A 118 -5.12 2.55 3.31
N VAL A 119 -6.28 2.56 2.68
CA VAL A 119 -6.42 2.35 1.25
C VAL A 119 -7.00 3.61 0.63
N ALA A 120 -6.45 4.04 -0.49
CA ALA A 120 -6.96 5.18 -1.22
C ALA A 120 -7.56 4.79 -2.57
N CYS A 121 -8.82 5.18 -2.77
CA CYS A 121 -9.45 5.18 -4.08
C CYS A 121 -8.73 6.14 -5.05
N PRO A 122 -8.99 6.01 -6.37
CA PRO A 122 -8.35 6.83 -7.40
C PRO A 122 -8.46 8.33 -7.15
N HIS A 123 -7.42 9.06 -7.53
CA HIS A 123 -7.37 10.52 -7.49
C HIS A 123 -7.20 11.10 -8.90
N SER A 124 -7.27 12.43 -9.01
CA SER A 124 -6.89 13.18 -10.19
C SER A 124 -5.80 14.18 -9.84
N GLU A 125 -4.59 13.95 -10.35
CA GLU A 125 -3.49 14.93 -10.25
C GLU A 125 -3.91 16.28 -10.85
N THR A 126 -4.65 16.26 -11.96
CA THR A 126 -5.20 17.47 -12.59
C THR A 126 -6.10 18.26 -11.64
N ALA A 127 -7.00 17.59 -10.92
CA ALA A 127 -7.88 18.25 -9.94
C ALA A 127 -7.07 18.86 -8.78
N VAL A 128 -6.09 18.12 -8.26
CA VAL A 128 -5.25 18.59 -7.14
C VAL A 128 -4.38 19.78 -7.57
N ASN A 129 -3.76 19.72 -8.75
CA ASN A 129 -2.98 20.83 -9.29
C ASN A 129 -3.86 22.05 -9.60
N ALA A 130 -5.10 21.87 -10.05
CA ALA A 130 -6.06 22.97 -10.24
C ALA A 130 -6.42 23.69 -8.92
N ALA A 131 -6.26 23.02 -7.78
CA ALA A 131 -6.39 23.62 -6.45
C ALA A 131 -5.16 24.42 -6.00
N GLY A 132 -4.09 24.46 -6.82
CA GLY A 132 -2.82 25.09 -6.48
C GLY A 132 -1.97 24.28 -5.50
N ILE A 133 -2.24 22.98 -5.34
CA ILE A 133 -1.50 22.08 -4.46
C ILE A 133 -0.51 21.28 -5.31
N SER A 134 0.78 21.32 -4.95
CA SER A 134 1.80 20.49 -5.60
C SER A 134 1.57 19.03 -5.24
N PHE A 135 1.31 18.20 -6.24
CA PHE A 135 0.97 16.80 -6.01
C PHE A 135 1.39 15.95 -7.22
N ASP A 136 2.22 14.94 -6.96
CA ASP A 136 2.75 13.96 -7.91
C ASP A 136 2.31 12.53 -7.56
N GLY A 137 1.34 12.39 -6.64
CA GLY A 137 0.77 11.12 -6.21
C GLY A 137 0.73 10.95 -4.69
N TYR A 138 0.09 9.88 -4.26
CA TYR A 138 -0.04 9.56 -2.84
C TYR A 138 1.27 9.29 -2.11
N PRO A 139 2.29 8.61 -2.68
CA PRO A 139 3.51 8.30 -1.92
C PRO A 139 4.24 9.54 -1.37
N SER A 140 4.43 10.58 -2.18
CA SER A 140 5.09 11.82 -1.76
C SER A 140 4.26 12.56 -0.71
N LEU A 141 2.95 12.71 -0.94
CA LEU A 141 2.04 13.32 0.03
C LEU A 141 2.05 12.52 1.35
N LEU A 142 1.99 11.20 1.29
CA LEU A 142 1.97 10.36 2.48
C LEU A 142 3.25 10.55 3.30
N ALA A 143 4.43 10.59 2.66
CA ALA A 143 5.70 10.84 3.35
C ALA A 143 5.71 12.19 4.08
N GLU A 144 5.20 13.25 3.43
CA GLU A 144 5.03 14.56 4.05
C GLU A 144 4.09 14.50 5.27
N LEU A 145 2.91 13.88 5.11
CA LEU A 145 1.89 13.82 6.15
C LEU A 145 2.30 13.04 7.40
N VAL A 146 3.13 12.01 7.24
CA VAL A 146 3.64 11.23 8.38
C VAL A 146 4.89 11.86 8.99
N GLY A 147 5.38 12.98 8.45
CA GLY A 147 6.60 13.65 8.89
C GLY A 147 7.86 12.80 8.70
N ALA A 148 7.82 11.86 7.75
CA ALA A 148 8.93 10.99 7.46
C ALA A 148 9.76 11.54 6.32
N ARG A 149 11.06 11.26 6.35
CA ARG A 149 11.90 11.48 5.19
C ARG A 149 11.57 10.45 4.11
N PRO A 150 11.77 10.76 2.82
CA PRO A 150 11.53 9.81 1.73
C PRO A 150 12.31 8.49 1.85
N ASP A 151 13.45 8.48 2.56
CA ASP A 151 14.26 7.28 2.84
C ASP A 151 13.75 6.44 4.02
N GLN A 152 12.57 6.74 4.56
CA GLN A 152 11.93 6.00 5.65
C GLN A 152 10.58 5.37 5.24
N VAL A 153 10.17 5.59 4.00
CA VAL A 153 8.94 5.07 3.41
C VAL A 153 9.32 4.29 2.16
N PHE A 154 8.89 3.04 2.08
CA PHE A 154 9.35 2.07 1.08
C PHE A 154 8.17 1.45 0.35
N LEU A 155 8.39 1.09 -0.91
CA LEU A 155 7.43 0.33 -1.69
C LEU A 155 7.71 -1.16 -1.55
N MET A 156 6.72 -1.91 -1.06
CA MET A 156 6.65 -3.36 -1.12
C MET A 156 5.73 -3.80 -2.25
N LEU A 157 6.31 -4.47 -3.26
CA LEU A 157 5.58 -5.07 -4.36
C LEU A 157 5.24 -6.52 -4.01
N ILE A 158 4.00 -6.93 -4.27
CA ILE A 158 3.43 -8.19 -3.78
C ILE A 158 2.71 -8.89 -4.92
N GLY A 159 2.99 -10.18 -5.12
CA GLY A 159 2.31 -10.97 -6.14
C GLY A 159 2.92 -12.36 -6.31
N ALA A 160 2.08 -13.34 -6.66
CA ALA A 160 2.49 -14.73 -6.91
C ALA A 160 3.38 -15.35 -5.81
N GLY A 161 3.06 -15.06 -4.54
CA GLY A 161 3.81 -15.54 -3.38
C GLY A 161 5.05 -14.72 -3.02
N LEU A 162 5.41 -13.72 -3.82
CA LEU A 162 6.54 -12.83 -3.54
C LEU A 162 6.09 -11.57 -2.81
N ARG A 163 6.92 -11.10 -1.88
CA ARG A 163 6.86 -9.77 -1.26
C ARG A 163 8.25 -9.16 -1.35
N ILE A 164 8.42 -8.10 -2.13
CA ILE A 164 9.72 -7.48 -2.37
C ILE A 164 9.67 -6.00 -2.03
N VAL A 165 10.37 -5.61 -0.97
CA VAL A 165 10.56 -4.20 -0.58
C VAL A 165 11.74 -3.61 -1.34
N HIS A 166 11.60 -2.38 -1.80
CA HIS A 166 12.62 -1.68 -2.59
C HIS A 166 13.33 -0.62 -1.74
N ALA A 167 14.64 -0.75 -1.58
CA ALA A 167 15.48 0.27 -0.93
C ALA A 167 15.56 1.55 -1.78
N THR A 168 15.60 1.40 -3.10
CA THR A 168 15.49 2.49 -4.08
C THR A 168 14.44 2.16 -5.14
N LEU A 169 13.79 3.17 -5.71
CA LEU A 169 12.64 3.00 -6.60
C LEU A 169 12.78 3.83 -7.89
N HIS A 170 12.00 4.90 -8.06
CA HIS A 170 11.91 5.66 -9.31
C HIS A 170 13.06 6.67 -9.45
N GLU A 171 14.25 6.19 -9.79
CA GLU A 171 15.42 7.01 -10.09
C GLU A 171 16.34 6.34 -11.13
N SER A 172 17.35 7.07 -11.62
CA SER A 172 18.33 6.45 -12.52
C SER A 172 19.11 5.38 -11.79
N LEU A 173 19.45 4.27 -12.45
CA LEU A 173 20.23 3.19 -11.81
C LEU A 173 21.53 3.71 -11.20
N ARG A 174 22.19 4.68 -11.86
CA ARG A 174 23.39 5.34 -11.32
C ARG A 174 23.12 6.08 -10.00
N ASP A 175 22.00 6.79 -9.91
CA ASP A 175 21.63 7.53 -8.70
C ASP A 175 21.21 6.59 -7.57
N ALA A 176 20.44 5.54 -7.89
CA ALA A 176 20.09 4.47 -6.97
C ALA A 176 21.35 3.88 -6.33
N LEU A 177 22.32 3.45 -7.14
CA LEU A 177 23.58 2.88 -6.68
C LEU A 177 24.38 3.86 -5.79
N ARG A 178 24.38 5.15 -6.12
CA ARG A 178 25.05 6.19 -5.32
C ARG A 178 24.35 6.46 -3.98
N ARG A 179 23.03 6.31 -3.92
CA ARG A 179 22.20 6.60 -2.74
C ARG A 179 22.14 5.43 -1.75
N LEU A 180 22.45 4.21 -2.19
CA LEU A 180 22.45 3.04 -1.34
C LEU A 180 23.44 3.16 -0.18
N THR A 181 22.94 2.96 1.04
CA THR A 181 23.71 2.92 2.28
C THR A 181 23.24 1.74 3.14
N PRO A 182 24.07 1.25 4.09
CA PRO A 182 23.63 0.24 5.05
C PRO A 182 22.34 0.65 5.79
N GLU A 183 22.20 1.93 6.13
CA GLU A 183 21.04 2.47 6.83
C GLU A 183 19.77 2.37 5.99
N LEU A 184 19.85 2.67 4.69
CA LEU A 184 18.71 2.62 3.79
C LEU A 184 18.21 1.17 3.60
N VAL A 185 19.14 0.24 3.38
CA VAL A 185 18.83 -1.20 3.22
C VAL A 185 18.25 -1.76 4.52
N HIS A 186 18.87 -1.43 5.66
CA HIS A 186 18.36 -1.83 6.98
C HIS A 186 16.96 -1.25 7.24
N GLY A 187 16.71 0.01 6.88
CA GLY A 187 15.41 0.66 7.00
C GLY A 187 14.33 -0.04 6.17
N ALA A 188 14.63 -0.37 4.91
CA ALA A 188 13.72 -1.09 4.03
C ALA A 188 13.35 -2.47 4.59
N ALA A 189 14.36 -3.24 5.02
CA ALA A 189 14.17 -4.55 5.63
C ALA A 189 13.32 -4.48 6.90
N ARG A 190 13.59 -3.50 7.77
CA ARG A 190 12.82 -3.28 9.00
C ARG A 190 11.36 -2.93 8.72
N ALA A 191 11.10 -2.04 7.75
CA ALA A 191 9.74 -1.69 7.37
C ALA A 191 8.96 -2.94 6.90
N ALA A 192 9.61 -3.85 6.17
CA ALA A 192 9.01 -5.12 5.77
C ALA A 192 8.71 -6.01 6.98
N VAL A 193 9.67 -6.19 7.90
CA VAL A 193 9.46 -6.97 9.14
C VAL A 193 8.29 -6.42 9.95
N GLU A 194 8.28 -5.12 10.24
CA GLU A 194 7.21 -4.47 11.01
C GLU A 194 5.84 -4.67 10.35
N THR A 195 5.79 -4.58 9.02
CA THR A 195 4.56 -4.82 8.25
C THR A 195 4.09 -6.27 8.37
N LEU A 196 4.98 -7.25 8.16
CA LEU A 196 4.65 -8.66 8.20
C LEU A 196 4.24 -9.12 9.61
N GLN A 197 4.90 -8.60 10.64
CA GLN A 197 4.51 -8.81 12.04
C GLN A 197 3.11 -8.27 12.32
N ALA A 198 2.81 -7.06 11.83
CA ALA A 198 1.47 -6.49 11.94
C ALA A 198 0.42 -7.22 11.09
N GLN A 199 0.84 -8.09 10.17
CA GLN A 199 -0.02 -8.98 9.37
C GLN A 199 -0.07 -10.42 9.91
N GLY A 200 0.54 -10.68 11.07
CA GLY A 200 0.44 -11.96 11.76
C GLY A 200 1.61 -12.91 11.56
N ILE A 201 2.71 -12.49 10.93
CA ILE A 201 3.95 -13.26 10.81
C ILE A 201 4.92 -12.78 11.90
N PRO A 202 4.96 -13.40 13.10
CA PRO A 202 5.68 -12.86 14.25
C PRO A 202 7.20 -12.82 14.07
N SER A 203 7.75 -13.76 13.31
CA SER A 203 9.19 -13.89 13.05
C SER A 203 9.48 -14.02 11.55
N PRO A 204 9.35 -12.94 10.76
CA PRO A 204 9.54 -13.00 9.32
C PRO A 204 10.98 -13.30 8.92
N ARG A 205 11.14 -14.18 7.94
CA ARG A 205 12.43 -14.50 7.30
C ARG A 205 12.67 -13.55 6.15
N ILE A 206 13.75 -12.77 6.21
CA ILE A 206 14.07 -11.72 5.23
C ILE A 206 15.27 -12.11 4.38
N GLY A 207 15.09 -12.15 3.07
CA GLY A 207 16.17 -12.29 2.10
C GLY A 207 16.67 -10.92 1.66
N VAL A 208 17.96 -10.62 1.82
CA VAL A 208 18.56 -9.37 1.34
C VAL A 208 19.37 -9.68 0.08
N PHE A 209 19.00 -9.06 -1.04
CA PHE A 209 19.74 -9.21 -2.29
C PHE A 209 21.10 -8.52 -2.24
N GLY A 210 22.05 -9.06 -3.00
CA GLY A 210 23.24 -8.32 -3.38
C GLY A 210 22.93 -7.17 -4.35
N ILE A 211 23.83 -6.20 -4.43
CA ILE A 211 23.83 -5.12 -5.41
C ILE A 211 24.37 -5.65 -6.74
N ASN A 212 25.52 -6.33 -6.68
CA ASN A 212 26.21 -6.85 -7.86
C ASN A 212 25.75 -8.27 -8.20
N PRO A 213 25.97 -8.73 -9.44
CA PRO A 213 25.88 -10.15 -9.77
C PRO A 213 26.66 -10.99 -8.77
N HIS A 214 26.07 -12.11 -8.34
CA HIS A 214 26.65 -13.02 -7.35
C HIS A 214 27.05 -12.32 -6.02
N ALA A 215 26.41 -11.19 -5.68
CA ALA A 215 26.77 -10.37 -4.51
C ALA A 215 28.27 -10.00 -4.47
N GLY A 216 28.84 -9.70 -5.63
CA GLY A 216 30.22 -9.21 -5.76
C GLY A 216 31.28 -10.30 -5.94
N GLU A 217 30.94 -11.59 -5.75
CA GLU A 217 31.86 -12.74 -5.93
C GLU A 217 33.22 -12.51 -5.22
N GLY A 218 33.18 -12.26 -3.91
CA GLY A 218 34.38 -12.00 -3.11
C GLY A 218 35.14 -10.73 -3.48
N GLY A 219 34.49 -9.78 -4.17
CA GLY A 219 35.09 -8.53 -4.64
C GLY A 219 35.45 -8.51 -6.12
N LEU A 220 35.28 -9.63 -6.84
CA LEU A 220 35.58 -9.73 -8.27
C LEU A 220 34.67 -8.81 -9.12
N PHE A 221 33.41 -8.62 -8.71
CA PHE A 221 32.41 -7.82 -9.44
C PHE A 221 32.07 -6.49 -8.77
N GLY A 222 32.89 -6.05 -7.81
CA GLY A 222 32.64 -4.86 -7.01
C GLY A 222 32.62 -5.16 -5.52
N ASP A 223 32.75 -4.10 -4.71
CA ASP A 223 32.81 -4.17 -3.25
C ASP A 223 31.59 -3.54 -2.56
N GLU A 224 30.61 -3.07 -3.34
CA GLU A 224 29.41 -2.41 -2.84
C GLU A 224 28.65 -3.31 -1.87
N ASP A 225 28.60 -4.61 -2.15
CA ASP A 225 27.96 -5.60 -1.27
C ASP A 225 28.62 -5.66 0.11
N LEU A 226 29.95 -5.68 0.14
CA LEU A 226 30.73 -5.69 1.39
C LEU A 226 30.57 -4.38 2.17
N ARG A 227 30.40 -3.24 1.47
CA ARG A 227 30.27 -1.93 2.09
C ARG A 227 28.84 -1.55 2.49
N VAL A 228 27.82 -2.14 1.85
CA VAL A 228 26.42 -1.70 1.95
C VAL A 228 25.50 -2.80 2.46
N THR A 229 25.36 -3.90 1.73
CA THR A 229 24.35 -4.93 2.01
C THR A 229 24.79 -5.90 3.11
N ALA A 230 26.05 -6.29 3.16
CA ALA A 230 26.58 -7.12 4.24
C ALA A 230 26.47 -6.43 5.62
N PRO A 231 26.89 -5.17 5.81
CA PRO A 231 26.70 -4.48 7.09
C PRO A 231 25.22 -4.29 7.45
N ALA A 232 24.33 -4.11 6.47
CA ALA A 232 22.90 -4.05 6.73
C ALA A 232 22.35 -5.38 7.27
N VAL A 233 22.75 -6.52 6.68
CA VAL A 233 22.37 -7.86 7.15
C VAL A 233 22.91 -8.14 8.55
N GLU A 234 24.17 -7.82 8.81
CA GLU A 234 24.76 -7.95 10.15
C GLU A 234 23.97 -7.17 11.20
N ARG A 235 23.58 -5.93 10.89
CA ARG A 235 22.74 -5.11 11.78
C ARG A 235 21.36 -5.68 12.00
N LEU A 236 20.73 -6.25 10.96
CA LEU A 236 19.44 -6.93 11.10
C LEU A 236 19.55 -8.13 12.04
N ARG A 237 20.58 -8.97 11.87
CA ARG A 237 20.84 -10.12 12.74
C ARG A 237 21.15 -9.71 14.18
N ALA A 238 21.93 -8.65 14.37
CA ALA A 238 22.20 -8.10 15.70
C ALA A 238 20.93 -7.60 16.40
N ALA A 239 19.92 -7.17 15.64
CA ALA A 239 18.60 -6.80 16.13
C ALA A 239 17.65 -8.00 16.32
N GLY A 240 18.11 -9.24 16.12
CA GLY A 240 17.31 -10.44 16.28
C GLY A 240 16.39 -10.78 15.10
N ILE A 241 16.55 -10.12 13.96
CA ILE A 241 15.79 -10.40 12.74
C ILE A 241 16.43 -11.61 12.02
N ASP A 242 15.61 -12.58 11.59
CA ASP A 242 16.04 -13.68 10.74
C ASP A 242 16.30 -13.18 9.32
N ALA A 243 17.48 -12.57 9.12
CA ALA A 243 17.93 -12.05 7.85
C ALA A 243 19.03 -12.95 7.24
N SER A 244 18.89 -13.24 5.95
CA SER A 244 19.90 -13.94 5.14
C SER A 244 20.33 -13.08 3.97
N GLY A 245 21.60 -13.20 3.57
CA GLY A 245 22.20 -12.36 2.54
C GLY A 245 23.54 -11.73 2.96
N PRO A 246 24.10 -10.86 2.11
CA PRO A 246 23.66 -10.65 0.73
C PRO A 246 23.93 -11.90 -0.14
N VAL A 247 22.99 -12.22 -1.03
CA VAL A 247 23.13 -13.26 -2.05
C VAL A 247 22.61 -12.70 -3.37
N GLY A 248 23.14 -13.17 -4.50
CA GLY A 248 22.60 -12.82 -5.83
C GLY A 248 21.07 -13.03 -5.87
N ALA A 249 20.35 -12.03 -6.42
CA ALA A 249 18.89 -12.04 -6.42
C ALA A 249 18.31 -13.27 -7.15
N ASP A 250 18.97 -13.69 -8.23
CA ASP A 250 18.66 -14.88 -9.02
C ASP A 250 18.69 -16.17 -8.18
N LEU A 251 19.73 -16.35 -7.37
CA LEU A 251 19.86 -17.53 -6.50
C LEU A 251 18.87 -17.44 -5.32
N MET A 252 18.75 -16.27 -4.71
CA MET A 252 17.89 -16.09 -3.52
C MET A 252 16.40 -16.22 -3.85
N LEU A 253 15.95 -15.77 -5.02
CA LEU A 253 14.57 -15.92 -5.49
C LEU A 253 14.17 -17.38 -5.76
N ALA A 254 15.13 -18.28 -5.94
CA ALA A 254 14.86 -19.71 -6.08
C ALA A 254 14.56 -20.40 -4.73
N ASP A 255 14.81 -19.74 -3.60
CA ASP A 255 14.52 -20.24 -2.26
C ASP A 255 13.11 -19.79 -1.80
N SER A 256 12.22 -20.75 -1.56
CA SER A 256 10.87 -20.49 -1.06
C SER A 256 10.80 -20.22 0.45
N GLY A 257 11.94 -20.14 1.14
CA GLY A 257 12.02 -20.02 2.60
C GLY A 257 11.84 -18.61 3.16
N PHE A 258 11.73 -17.57 2.32
CA PHE A 258 11.65 -16.18 2.75
C PHE A 258 10.22 -15.62 2.71
N ASP A 259 9.86 -14.85 3.72
CA ASP A 259 8.56 -14.17 3.81
C ASP A 259 8.54 -12.84 3.03
N ALA A 260 9.71 -12.20 2.92
CA ALA A 260 9.96 -11.06 2.05
C ALA A 260 11.43 -10.94 1.64
N PHE A 261 11.64 -10.20 0.55
CA PHE A 261 12.95 -9.88 0.02
C PHE A 261 13.19 -8.36 -0.01
N VAL A 262 14.46 -7.96 0.06
CA VAL A 262 14.89 -6.56 -0.06
C VAL A 262 15.67 -6.38 -1.36
N ALA A 263 15.09 -5.64 -2.28
CA ALA A 263 15.71 -5.24 -3.54
C ALA A 263 16.43 -3.90 -3.41
N MET A 264 17.60 -3.82 -4.03
CA MET A 264 18.47 -2.63 -4.01
C MET A 264 18.00 -1.57 -4.99
N TYR A 265 17.42 -1.97 -6.12
CA TYR A 265 16.91 -1.09 -7.17
C TYR A 265 15.62 -1.64 -7.81
N HIS A 266 14.87 -0.75 -8.48
CA HIS A 266 13.52 -1.02 -9.01
C HIS A 266 13.41 -2.34 -9.77
N ASP A 267 14.21 -2.51 -10.83
CA ASP A 267 14.08 -3.67 -11.73
C ASP A 267 14.44 -5.00 -11.06
N GLN A 268 15.31 -4.97 -10.03
CA GLN A 268 15.69 -6.17 -9.29
C GLN A 268 14.48 -6.83 -8.59
N GLY A 269 13.51 -6.03 -8.13
CA GLY A 269 12.29 -6.53 -7.50
C GLY A 269 11.06 -6.53 -8.42
N HIS A 270 10.96 -5.59 -9.36
CA HIS A 270 9.80 -5.50 -10.24
C HIS A 270 9.73 -6.62 -11.28
N ILE A 271 10.85 -6.98 -11.90
CA ILE A 271 10.90 -8.03 -12.92
C ILE A 271 10.33 -9.36 -12.39
N PRO A 272 10.81 -9.94 -11.27
CA PRO A 272 10.33 -11.24 -10.81
C PRO A 272 8.84 -11.22 -10.48
N VAL A 273 8.35 -10.19 -9.78
CA VAL A 273 6.92 -10.11 -9.42
C VAL A 273 6.05 -9.92 -10.67
N LYS A 274 6.45 -9.05 -11.61
CA LYS A 274 5.67 -8.79 -12.82
C LYS A 274 5.63 -9.98 -13.78
N LEU A 275 6.70 -10.76 -13.87
CA LEU A 275 6.71 -11.99 -14.67
C LEU A 275 5.73 -13.04 -14.11
N LEU A 276 5.65 -13.17 -12.78
CA LEU A 276 4.84 -14.22 -12.14
C LEU A 276 3.39 -13.80 -11.90
N ALA A 277 3.13 -12.55 -11.53
CA ALA A 277 1.81 -12.06 -11.16
C ALA A 277 1.15 -11.17 -12.24
N GLY A 278 1.94 -10.59 -13.15
CA GLY A 278 1.42 -9.70 -14.19
C GLY A 278 0.53 -8.58 -13.63
N ARG A 279 -0.75 -8.61 -14.00
CA ARG A 279 -1.76 -7.62 -13.58
C ARG A 279 -2.26 -7.80 -12.15
N SER A 280 -2.05 -8.97 -11.53
CA SER A 280 -2.43 -9.21 -10.13
C SER A 280 -1.38 -8.73 -9.12
N ALA A 281 -0.24 -8.21 -9.60
CA ALA A 281 0.75 -7.57 -8.75
C ALA A 281 0.16 -6.32 -8.09
N ALA A 282 0.25 -6.25 -6.77
CA ALA A 282 -0.19 -5.13 -5.96
C ALA A 282 1.02 -4.45 -5.29
N ALA A 283 0.84 -3.21 -4.86
CA ALA A 283 1.87 -2.45 -4.16
C ALA A 283 1.34 -1.90 -2.84
N MET A 284 2.19 -1.95 -1.82
CA MET A 284 1.95 -1.34 -0.53
C MET A 284 3.12 -0.42 -0.19
N THR A 285 2.81 0.79 0.24
CA THR A 285 3.75 1.70 0.87
C THR A 285 3.82 1.38 2.36
N ILE A 286 5.03 1.17 2.86
CA ILE A 286 5.33 0.70 4.21
C ILE A 286 6.44 1.56 4.86
N GLY A 287 6.60 1.45 6.18
CA GLY A 287 7.57 2.25 6.94
C GLY A 287 6.91 3.46 7.61
N ALA A 288 7.64 4.14 8.50
CA ALA A 288 7.13 5.28 9.27
C ALA A 288 5.75 5.07 9.97
N GLY A 289 5.46 3.83 10.38
CA GLY A 289 4.20 3.47 11.03
C GLY A 289 2.98 3.41 10.10
N VAL A 290 3.16 3.47 8.78
CA VAL A 290 2.06 3.38 7.82
C VAL A 290 2.05 2.07 7.03
N ARG A 291 0.85 1.57 6.78
CA ARG A 291 0.53 0.57 5.74
C ARG A 291 -0.47 1.21 4.81
N PHE A 292 -0.02 1.61 3.63
CA PHE A 292 -0.82 2.34 2.66
C PHE A 292 -0.86 1.61 1.33
N SER A 293 -2.01 1.56 0.68
CA SER A 293 -2.11 1.10 -0.71
C SER A 293 -3.08 1.97 -1.49
N SER A 294 -2.91 2.04 -2.80
CA SER A 294 -3.84 2.67 -3.72
C SER A 294 -3.95 1.86 -4.99
N VAL A 295 -5.07 2.01 -5.69
CA VAL A 295 -5.26 1.35 -6.99
C VAL A 295 -4.55 2.12 -8.10
N GLY A 296 -4.08 1.39 -9.12
CA GLY A 296 -3.25 1.94 -10.20
C GLY A 296 -4.00 2.59 -11.36
N HIS A 297 -5.33 2.70 -11.30
CA HIS A 297 -6.13 3.38 -12.33
C HIS A 297 -6.54 4.78 -11.89
N GLY A 298 -6.77 5.68 -12.85
CA GLY A 298 -7.16 7.07 -12.60
C GLY A 298 -8.61 7.23 -12.14
N ALA A 299 -9.02 8.49 -11.93
CA ALA A 299 -10.33 8.87 -11.40
C ALA A 299 -11.55 8.48 -12.26
N GLY A 300 -11.39 8.09 -13.53
CA GLY A 300 -12.48 7.53 -14.34
C GLY A 300 -13.70 8.44 -14.53
N PHE A 301 -13.49 9.73 -14.78
CA PHE A 301 -14.56 10.73 -14.84
C PHE A 301 -15.67 10.43 -15.86
N ASP A 302 -15.35 9.75 -16.95
CA ASP A 302 -16.29 9.37 -18.02
C ASP A 302 -17.39 8.41 -17.56
N ILE A 303 -17.13 7.62 -16.51
CA ILE A 303 -18.08 6.67 -15.93
C ILE A 303 -18.44 7.01 -14.47
N ALA A 304 -18.08 8.20 -13.98
CA ALA A 304 -18.38 8.58 -12.61
C ALA A 304 -19.90 8.73 -12.40
N GLY A 305 -20.43 8.01 -11.39
CA GLY A 305 -21.85 8.04 -11.03
C GLY A 305 -22.76 7.17 -11.90
N THR A 306 -22.21 6.34 -12.78
CA THR A 306 -23.00 5.42 -13.62
C THR A 306 -23.36 4.11 -12.91
N GLY A 307 -22.68 3.76 -11.81
CA GLY A 307 -22.87 2.48 -11.13
C GLY A 307 -22.09 1.32 -11.76
N THR A 308 -21.23 1.56 -12.76
CA THR A 308 -20.55 0.51 -13.53
C THR A 308 -19.08 0.29 -13.15
N ALA A 309 -18.53 1.02 -12.19
CA ALA A 309 -17.12 0.87 -11.78
C ALA A 309 -16.90 -0.44 -11.02
N ASP A 310 -15.79 -1.13 -11.30
CA ASP A 310 -15.45 -2.43 -10.72
C ASP A 310 -14.60 -2.27 -9.43
N PRO A 311 -15.09 -2.72 -8.26
CA PRO A 311 -14.41 -2.55 -6.97
C PRO A 311 -13.24 -3.51 -6.73
N ASP A 312 -13.00 -4.50 -7.59
CA ASP A 312 -12.09 -5.61 -7.31
C ASP A 312 -10.67 -5.17 -6.92
N ALA A 313 -10.14 -4.14 -7.58
CA ALA A 313 -8.82 -3.61 -7.25
C ALA A 313 -8.78 -2.97 -5.85
N VAL A 314 -9.83 -2.24 -5.46
CA VAL A 314 -9.94 -1.63 -4.12
C VAL A 314 -10.13 -2.70 -3.07
N VAL A 315 -10.98 -3.70 -3.32
CA VAL A 315 -11.17 -4.85 -2.43
C VAL A 315 -9.88 -5.64 -2.26
N GLY A 316 -9.12 -5.85 -3.34
CA GLY A 316 -7.79 -6.46 -3.31
C GLY A 316 -6.81 -5.67 -2.43
N ALA A 317 -6.78 -4.34 -2.57
CA ALA A 317 -5.96 -3.47 -1.72
C ALA A 317 -6.39 -3.50 -0.25
N LEU A 318 -7.69 -3.57 0.04
CA LEU A 318 -8.21 -3.72 1.41
C LEU A 318 -7.82 -5.05 2.03
N ARG A 319 -7.90 -6.16 1.28
CA ARG A 319 -7.41 -7.46 1.73
C ARG A 319 -5.90 -7.41 1.98
N LEU A 320 -5.16 -6.76 1.09
CA LEU A 320 -3.72 -6.62 1.21
C LEU A 320 -3.32 -5.84 2.48
N VAL A 321 -3.93 -4.68 2.73
CA VAL A 321 -3.63 -3.84 3.90
C VAL A 321 -4.20 -4.44 5.18
N GLY A 322 -5.40 -5.01 5.09
CA GLY A 322 -6.14 -5.61 6.19
C GLY A 322 -5.71 -7.03 6.53
N ALA A 323 -4.83 -7.68 5.78
CA ALA A 323 -4.46 -9.08 6.06
C ALA A 323 -3.95 -9.26 7.51
N ALA A 324 -4.63 -10.12 8.26
CA ALA A 324 -4.08 -10.84 9.41
C ALA A 324 -4.12 -12.30 8.98
N GLU A 325 -2.97 -12.96 8.82
CA GLU A 325 -2.83 -14.17 8.01
C GLU A 325 -3.97 -15.21 8.14
N THR A 326 -4.58 -15.53 7.00
CA THR A 326 -5.05 -16.88 6.67
C THR A 326 -4.31 -17.30 5.40
N HIS A 327 -3.29 -18.15 5.57
CA HIS A 327 -2.51 -18.88 4.55
C HIS A 327 -2.62 -18.38 3.10
N MET A 328 -1.66 -17.58 2.65
CA MET A 328 -1.35 -17.50 1.21
C MET A 328 -0.81 -18.86 0.76
N SER A 329 -1.57 -19.57 -0.04
CA SER A 329 -1.16 -20.84 -0.66
C SER A 329 0.19 -20.65 -1.35
N ALA A 330 1.17 -21.48 -1.00
CA ALA A 330 2.46 -21.51 -1.67
C ALA A 330 2.26 -21.70 -3.19
N PRO A 331 3.10 -21.09 -4.05
CA PRO A 331 3.07 -21.37 -5.46
C PRO A 331 3.27 -22.88 -5.67
N GLY A 332 2.37 -23.49 -6.43
CA GLY A 332 2.42 -24.91 -6.75
C GLY A 332 3.79 -25.25 -7.33
N THR A 333 4.42 -26.29 -6.78
CA THR A 333 5.65 -26.87 -7.30
C THR A 333 5.50 -27.08 -8.80
N PHE A 334 6.29 -26.38 -9.61
CA PHE A 334 6.46 -26.74 -11.01
C PHE A 334 7.08 -28.14 -11.04
N GLY A 335 6.25 -29.14 -11.32
CA GLY A 335 6.70 -30.48 -11.60
C GLY A 335 7.58 -30.43 -12.84
N ALA A 336 8.86 -30.76 -12.67
CA ALA A 336 9.72 -31.13 -13.76
C ALA A 336 9.15 -32.42 -14.38
N THR A 337 8.46 -32.29 -15.51
CA THR A 337 8.20 -33.44 -16.38
C THR A 337 9.36 -33.57 -17.35
N SER A 338 10.17 -34.62 -17.11
CA SER A 338 11.13 -35.31 -18.00
C SER A 338 12.16 -34.48 -18.76
#